data_AF-A0A6L8RP06-F1
#
_entry.id   AF-A0A6L8RP06-F1
#
_cell.length_a   1.000
_cell.length_b   1.000
_cell.length_c   1.000
_cell.angle_alpha   90.00
_cell.angle_beta   90.00
_cell.angle_gamma   90.00
#
_symmetry.space_group_name_H-M   'P 1'
#
loop_
_entity.id
_entity.type
_entity.pdbx_description
1 polymer ?
#
loop_
_entity_poly.entity_id
_entity_poly.type
_entity_poly.pdbx_seq_one_letter_code
_entity_poly.pdbx_strand_id
1 'polypeptide(L)'
;MRTTAESSGAGPPAGFEDEALRLEGRQDVRVDERSGVLGFTRSDDVADALAAIEGELLAKGWSGVRSGNEGSESFVKDDGRYRWMFVACVDAGGSTSVVVRYTTEEGA
;
A
#
# COMPACT_ATOMS: atom_id res chain seq x y z
N MET A 1 -24.19 -5.96 13.33
CA MET A 1 -23.76 -6.81 12.20
C MET A 1 -22.38 -6.33 11.78
N ARG A 2 -21.33 -7.09 12.09
CA ARG A 2 -20.00 -6.89 11.49
C ARG A 2 -19.99 -7.76 10.25
N THR A 3 -20.07 -7.14 9.08
CA THR A 3 -19.89 -7.84 7.80
C THR A 3 -18.43 -8.28 7.76
N THR A 4 -18.17 -9.56 8.04
CA THR A 4 -16.91 -10.19 7.67
C THR A 4 -16.87 -10.18 6.14
N ALA A 5 -16.19 -9.20 5.57
CA ALA A 5 -15.85 -9.22 4.15
C ALA A 5 -15.05 -10.51 3.93
N GLU A 6 -15.66 -11.44 3.20
CA GLU A 6 -14.97 -12.62 2.71
C GLU A 6 -13.77 -12.13 1.90
N SER A 7 -12.57 -12.51 2.36
CA SER A 7 -11.33 -12.23 1.64
C SER A 7 -11.37 -13.06 0.37
N SER A 8 -11.78 -12.44 -0.74
CA SER A 8 -11.66 -13.07 -2.05
C SER A 8 -10.17 -13.25 -2.31
N GLY A 9 -9.69 -14.50 -2.23
CA GLY A 9 -8.29 -14.88 -2.06
C GLY A 9 -7.38 -14.68 -3.27
N ALA A 10 -7.62 -13.66 -4.10
CA ALA A 10 -6.66 -13.22 -5.09
C ALA A 10 -5.75 -12.17 -4.46
N GLY A 11 -4.43 -12.38 -4.51
CA GLY A 11 -3.45 -11.36 -4.17
C GLY A 11 -3.55 -10.14 -5.11
N PRO A 12 -2.74 -9.10 -4.92
CA PRO A 12 -2.66 -8.05 -5.93
C PRO A 12 -2.23 -8.66 -7.27
N PRO A 13 -2.46 -7.96 -8.40
CA PRO A 13 -2.05 -8.48 -9.71
C PRO A 13 -0.56 -8.90 -9.71
N ALA A 14 -0.23 -9.87 -10.57
CA ALA A 14 1.12 -10.40 -10.64
C ALA A 14 2.15 -9.26 -10.84
N GLY A 15 3.28 -9.36 -10.13
CA GLY A 15 4.36 -8.37 -10.15
C GLY A 15 4.28 -7.30 -9.06
N PHE A 16 3.23 -7.26 -8.23
CA PHE A 16 3.11 -6.23 -7.19
C PHE A 16 4.30 -6.17 -6.22
N GLU A 17 4.77 -7.32 -5.71
CA GLU A 17 5.86 -7.33 -4.73
C GLU A 17 7.20 -6.93 -5.34
N ASP A 18 7.40 -7.22 -6.63
CA ASP A 18 8.60 -6.83 -7.37
C ASP A 18 8.59 -5.33 -7.67
N GLU A 19 7.44 -4.80 -8.08
CA GLU A 19 7.32 -3.40 -8.49
C GLU A 19 7.06 -2.42 -7.35
N ALA A 20 6.40 -2.85 -6.27
CA ALA A 20 5.86 -1.96 -5.24
C ALA A 20 6.22 -2.39 -3.81
N LEU A 21 5.44 -3.23 -3.14
CA LEU A 21 5.64 -3.52 -1.71
C LEU A 21 5.69 -5.02 -1.46
N ARG A 22 6.73 -5.48 -0.76
CA ARG A 22 6.85 -6.86 -0.26
C ARG A 22 5.83 -7.08 0.84
N LEU A 23 4.99 -8.08 0.67
CA LEU A 23 3.94 -8.46 1.61
C LEU A 23 4.39 -9.52 2.59
N GLU A 24 5.47 -10.26 2.27
CA GLU A 24 6.08 -11.20 3.21
C GLU A 24 6.39 -10.54 4.56
N GLY A 25 5.93 -11.16 5.64
CA GLY A 25 6.10 -10.66 7.01
C GLY A 25 5.12 -9.58 7.46
N ARG A 26 4.23 -9.09 6.59
CA ARG A 26 3.17 -8.13 6.97
C ARG A 26 1.98 -8.85 7.62
N GLN A 27 1.35 -8.19 8.59
CA GLN A 27 0.20 -8.73 9.31
C GLN A 27 -1.11 -8.32 8.64
N ASP A 28 -2.14 -9.15 8.79
CA ASP A 28 -3.52 -8.85 8.38
C ASP A 28 -3.67 -8.35 6.93
N VAL A 29 -2.89 -8.93 6.01
CA VAL A 29 -2.91 -8.55 4.61
C VAL A 29 -4.30 -8.82 4.01
N ARG A 30 -4.92 -7.78 3.44
CA ARG A 30 -6.21 -7.82 2.74
C ARG A 30 -6.05 -7.18 1.38
N VAL A 31 -6.64 -7.79 0.35
CA VAL A 31 -6.62 -7.29 -1.01
C VAL A 31 -8.05 -7.19 -1.52
N ASP A 32 -8.37 -6.05 -2.11
CA ASP A 32 -9.52 -5.88 -2.99
C ASP A 32 -8.99 -5.47 -4.37
N GLU A 33 -8.71 -6.48 -5.19
CA GLU A 33 -8.14 -6.31 -6.54
C GLU A 33 -9.05 -5.43 -7.41
N ARG A 34 -10.37 -5.57 -7.27
CA ARG A 34 -11.36 -4.83 -8.07
C ARG A 34 -11.31 -3.32 -7.83
N SER A 35 -10.96 -2.88 -6.63
CA SER A 35 -10.85 -1.46 -6.30
C SER A 35 -9.40 -0.96 -6.29
N GLY A 36 -8.43 -1.85 -6.54
CA GLY A 36 -7.01 -1.56 -6.45
C GLY A 36 -6.58 -1.21 -5.03
N VAL A 37 -7.16 -1.85 -4.01
CA VAL A 37 -6.87 -1.56 -2.60
C VAL A 37 -6.18 -2.76 -1.93
N LEU A 38 -5.14 -2.46 -1.18
CA LEU A 38 -4.40 -3.39 -0.33
C LEU A 38 -4.34 -2.78 1.08
N GLY A 39 -4.62 -3.59 2.10
CA GLY A 39 -4.45 -3.21 3.50
C GLY A 39 -3.55 -4.20 4.22
N PHE A 40 -2.79 -3.73 5.21
CA PHE A 40 -2.03 -4.57 6.13
C PHE A 40 -1.68 -3.79 7.41
N THR A 41 -1.18 -4.48 8.42
CA THR A 41 -0.79 -3.90 9.71
C THR A 41 0.73 -4.00 9.92
N ARG A 42 1.29 -2.98 10.57
CA ARG A 42 2.68 -2.89 11.04
C ARG A 42 2.71 -2.58 12.53
N SER A 43 3.78 -3.00 13.23
CA SER A 43 3.90 -2.81 14.69
C SER A 43 4.58 -1.49 15.08
N ASP A 44 5.24 -0.82 14.14
CA ASP A 44 5.81 0.52 14.27
C ASP A 44 4.74 1.63 14.22
N ASP A 45 5.12 2.83 14.67
CA ASP A 45 4.24 4.00 14.64
C ASP A 45 4.06 4.55 13.22
N VAL A 46 3.12 5.49 13.07
CA VAL A 46 2.68 6.00 11.77
C VAL A 46 3.81 6.64 10.96
N ALA A 47 4.72 7.37 11.62
CA ALA A 47 5.80 8.08 10.93
C ALA A 47 6.86 7.09 10.43
N ASP A 48 7.25 6.15 11.30
CA ASP A 48 8.20 5.09 10.95
C ASP A 48 7.64 4.16 9.86
N ALA A 49 6.34 3.83 9.93
CA ALA A 49 5.67 3.03 8.91
C ALA A 49 5.67 3.71 7.54
N LEU A 50 5.31 4.99 7.49
CA LEU A 50 5.29 5.75 6.24
C LEU A 50 6.70 5.88 5.66
N ALA A 51 7.70 6.20 6.49
CA ALA A 51 9.09 6.33 6.06
C ALA A 51 9.66 5.00 5.53
N ALA A 52 9.33 3.87 6.17
CA ALA A 52 9.74 2.55 5.70
C ALA A 52 9.11 2.19 4.34
N ILE A 53 7.84 2.52 4.15
CA ILE A 53 7.12 2.29 2.90
C ILE A 53 7.65 3.18 1.78
N GLU A 54 7.86 4.47 2.07
CA GLU A 54 8.50 5.41 1.14
C GLU A 54 9.87 4.86 0.71
N GLY A 55 10.71 4.44 1.66
CA GLY A 55 12.02 3.88 1.36
C GLY A 55 11.97 2.65 0.44
N GLU A 56 10.99 1.76 0.63
CA GLU A 56 10.80 0.59 -0.24
C GLU A 56 10.36 0.99 -1.65
N LEU A 57 9.42 1.94 -1.77
CA LEU A 57 8.94 2.43 -3.05
C LEU A 57 10.06 3.16 -3.81
N LEU A 58 10.81 4.05 -3.15
CA LEU A 58 11.96 4.74 -3.75
C LEU A 58 13.02 3.73 -4.25
N ALA A 59 13.30 2.68 -3.49
CA ALA A 59 14.22 1.62 -3.90
C ALA A 59 13.76 0.85 -5.16
N LYS A 60 12.46 0.90 -5.49
CA LYS A 60 11.85 0.29 -6.67
C LYS A 60 11.49 1.28 -7.77
N GLY A 61 12.06 2.49 -7.72
CA GLY A 61 11.97 3.49 -8.78
C GLY A 61 10.71 4.37 -8.72
N TRP A 62 9.95 4.31 -7.63
CA TRP A 62 8.85 5.26 -7.41
C TRP A 62 9.39 6.64 -7.02
N SER A 63 8.60 7.67 -7.30
CA SER A 63 8.84 9.04 -6.84
C SER A 63 7.69 9.52 -5.96
N GLY A 64 8.00 10.02 -4.76
CA GLY A 64 7.03 10.59 -3.84
C GLY A 64 6.51 11.95 -4.32
N VAL A 65 5.19 12.13 -4.23
CA VAL A 65 4.48 13.39 -4.48
C VAL A 65 3.86 13.81 -3.16
N ARG A 66 4.51 14.79 -2.52
CA ARG A 66 4.09 15.26 -1.19
C ARG A 66 2.66 15.77 -1.22
N SER A 67 1.80 15.10 -0.46
CA SER A 67 0.39 15.46 -0.30
C SER A 67 0.20 16.67 0.64
N GLY A 68 1.19 16.94 1.51
CA GLY A 68 1.10 17.92 2.59
C GLY A 68 0.29 17.44 3.80
N ASN A 69 -0.25 16.20 3.76
CA ASN A 69 -1.00 15.61 4.85
C ASN A 69 -0.14 14.58 5.60
N GLU A 70 0.00 14.77 6.91
CA GLU A 70 0.76 13.86 7.77
C GLU A 70 0.16 12.44 7.72
N GLY A 71 1.03 11.43 7.63
CA GLY A 71 0.61 10.03 7.56
C GLY A 71 0.12 9.54 6.20
N SER A 72 0.18 10.35 5.13
CA SER A 72 -0.21 9.88 3.79
C SER A 72 0.58 10.49 2.65
N GLU A 73 0.90 9.70 1.64
CA GLU A 73 1.66 10.16 0.47
C GLU A 73 1.23 9.46 -0.82
N SER A 74 1.33 10.19 -1.94
CA SER A 74 1.15 9.63 -3.28
C SER A 74 2.50 9.34 -3.90
N PHE A 75 2.58 8.31 -4.73
CA PHE A 75 3.78 7.89 -5.44
C PHE A 75 3.44 7.68 -6.91
N VAL A 76 4.37 8.03 -7.79
CA VAL A 76 4.26 7.79 -9.23
C VAL A 76 5.45 7.00 -9.72
N LYS A 77 5.24 6.23 -10.80
CA LYS A 77 6.29 5.48 -11.48
C LYS A 77 6.13 5.62 -12.99
N ASP A 78 7.24 5.92 -13.66
CA ASP A 78 7.27 6.22 -15.10
C ASP A 78 7.31 4.97 -15.98
N ASP A 79 7.60 3.80 -15.41
CA ASP A 79 7.61 2.48 -16.07
C ASP A 79 6.89 1.42 -15.22
N GLY A 80 6.71 0.22 -15.79
CA GLY A 80 6.08 -0.90 -15.10
C GLY A 80 4.56 -0.87 -15.13
N ARG A 81 3.97 -1.96 -14.62
CA ARG A 81 2.51 -2.14 -14.63
C ARG A 81 1.83 -1.18 -13.67
N TYR A 82 2.45 -0.88 -12.54
CA TYR A 82 1.90 -0.02 -11.51
C TYR A 82 2.40 1.41 -11.69
N ARG A 83 1.48 2.35 -11.93
CA ARG A 83 1.83 3.73 -12.35
C ARG A 83 1.66 4.75 -11.23
N TRP A 84 0.72 4.49 -10.34
CA TRP A 84 0.40 5.39 -9.23
C TRP A 84 0.01 4.59 -7.99
N MET A 85 0.41 5.11 -6.84
CA MET A 85 -0.03 4.63 -5.53
C MET A 85 -0.37 5.77 -4.59
N PHE A 86 -1.30 5.52 -3.70
CA PHE A 86 -1.54 6.33 -2.52
C PHE A 86 -1.41 5.44 -1.29
N VAL A 87 -0.60 5.88 -0.35
CA VAL A 87 -0.35 5.20 0.93
C VAL A 87 -0.92 6.07 2.03
N ALA A 88 -1.72 5.49 2.92
CA ALA A 88 -2.15 6.11 4.16
C ALA A 88 -1.82 5.19 5.33
N CYS A 89 -1.13 5.75 6.32
CA CYS A 89 -0.78 5.12 7.58
C CYS A 89 -1.63 5.77 8.69
N VAL A 90 -2.31 4.94 9.48
CA VAL A 90 -3.24 5.39 10.53
C VAL A 90 -2.95 4.62 11.81
N ASP A 91 -2.89 5.32 12.95
CA ASP A 91 -2.77 4.67 14.26
C ASP A 91 -3.97 3.76 14.51
N ALA A 92 -3.67 2.54 14.91
CA ALA A 92 -4.62 1.49 15.25
C ALA A 92 -4.30 0.93 16.64
N GLY A 93 -4.18 1.82 17.63
CA GLY A 93 -4.09 1.43 19.04
C GLY A 93 -2.79 0.69 19.39
N GLY A 94 -1.65 1.30 19.07
CA GLY A 94 -0.32 0.71 19.31
C GLY A 94 0.23 -0.13 18.15
N SER A 95 -0.41 -0.01 16.99
CA SER A 95 0.05 -0.54 15.70
C SER A 95 -0.35 0.45 14.61
N THR A 96 0.24 0.33 13.43
CA THR A 96 -0.14 1.15 12.28
C THR A 96 -0.92 0.32 11.26
N SER A 97 -2.14 0.75 10.96
CA SER A 97 -2.89 0.27 9.81
C SER A 97 -2.44 1.00 8.56
N VAL A 98 -2.09 0.26 7.52
CA VAL A 98 -1.68 0.81 6.24
C VAL A 98 -2.71 0.46 5.19
N VAL A 99 -3.17 1.48 4.47
CA VAL A 99 -3.99 1.33 3.27
C VAL A 99 -3.20 1.82 2.08
N VAL A 100 -3.10 0.98 1.06
CA VAL A 100 -2.49 1.28 -0.22
C VAL A 100 -3.58 1.21 -1.28
N ARG A 101 -3.74 2.29 -2.03
CA ARG A 101 -4.51 2.28 -3.27
C ARG A 101 -3.53 2.36 -4.43
N TYR A 102 -3.75 1.57 -5.47
CA TYR A 102 -2.91 1.59 -6.65
C TYR A 102 -3.75 1.64 -7.93
N THR A 103 -3.14 2.12 -9.01
CA THR A 103 -3.68 1.99 -10.36
C THR A 103 -2.63 1.35 -11.26
N THR A 104 -3.09 0.52 -12.19
CA THR A 104 -2.24 -0.07 -13.22
C THR A 104 -2.31 0.75 -14.51
N GLU A 105 -1.43 0.46 -15.47
CA GLU A 105 -1.49 1.03 -16.83
C GLU A 105 -2.87 0.82 -17.49
N GLU A 106 -3.56 -0.28 -17.20
CA GLU A 106 -4.85 -0.64 -17.79
C GLU A 106 -6.04 0.14 -17.16
N GLY A 107 -5.79 0.98 -16.17
CA GLY A 107 -6.83 1.61 -15.34
C GLY A 107 -7.14 0.79 -14.08
N ALA A 108 -8.18 1.21 -13.36
CA ALA A 108 -8.69 0.56 -12.14
C ALA A 108 -9.90 -0.32 -12.46
#